data_AF-A0A537M8I4-F1
#
_entry.id   AF-A0A537M8I4-F1
#
_cell.length_a   1.000
_cell.length_b   1.000
_cell.length_c   1.000
_cell.angle_alpha   90.00
_cell.angle_beta   90.00
_cell.angle_gamma   90.00
#
_symmetry.space_group_name_H-M   'P 1'
#
loop_
_entity.id
_entity.type
_entity.pdbx_description
1 polymer ?
#
loop_
_entity_poly.entity_id
_entity_poly.type
_entity_poly.pdbx_seq_one_letter_code
_entity_poly.pdbx_strand_id
1 'polypeptide(L)'
;MNFVRIAALGALMLLSGCLLTPGKFNAELTLKKDGSFTYHYAGEIVLMTAQGLGEMGAGAAAAEDKFDPEMQDCVDQQTPDSSEPTARECTPAELETKRKEWEANKATRAAEKKAEDERTRAMFGGMDVNDPKTMDEFARRLQGYEGWKRVVHKGKGVFDPTIDFIIPFVEVNRAVGNKVRINAPAFVQGSDSGLKALAGNAGSMPTGAGDSAPRPQGTFTVTTDAEVLTNNTQDGPAPGAGGTRVLTWVVGPLDAKKPEALLQLR
;
A
#
# COMPACT_ATOMS: atom_id res chain seq x y z
N MET A 1 27.32 -11.95 13.87
CA MET A 1 26.31 -12.14 12.80
C MET A 1 25.25 -13.05 13.38
N ASN A 2 24.13 -12.48 13.83
CA ASN A 2 23.14 -13.22 14.63
C ASN A 2 22.12 -13.88 13.69
N PHE A 3 22.10 -15.22 13.69
CA PHE A 3 21.16 -16.01 12.90
C PHE A 3 19.85 -16.17 13.69
N VAL A 4 18.77 -15.57 13.22
CA VAL A 4 17.44 -15.70 13.83
C VAL A 4 16.82 -17.03 13.39
N ARG A 5 16.51 -17.91 14.34
CA ARG A 5 15.75 -19.15 14.11
C ARG A 5 14.27 -18.79 14.06
N ILE A 6 13.58 -19.23 13.01
CA ILE A 6 12.15 -18.96 12.77
C ILE A 6 11.31 -19.64 13.87
N ALA A 7 10.81 -18.85 14.83
CA ALA A 7 9.68 -19.23 15.67
C ALA A 7 8.38 -18.82 14.97
N ALA A 8 7.42 -19.74 14.91
CA ALA A 8 6.14 -19.57 14.22
C ALA A 8 5.27 -18.46 14.87
N LEU A 9 5.49 -17.21 14.46
CA LEU A 9 4.74 -16.02 14.87
C LEU A 9 4.05 -15.33 13.67
N GLY A 10 3.79 -16.07 12.58
CA GLY A 10 3.26 -15.51 11.32
C GLY A 10 1.73 -15.39 11.24
N ALA A 11 0.96 -16.16 12.02
CA ALA A 11 -0.48 -16.28 11.80
C ALA A 11 -1.31 -15.08 12.28
N LEU A 12 -0.86 -14.32 13.29
CA LEU A 12 -1.60 -13.15 13.79
C LEU A 12 -1.36 -11.85 13.00
N MET A 13 -0.28 -11.76 12.21
CA MET A 13 0.04 -10.57 11.41
C MET A 13 -0.77 -10.49 10.10
N LEU A 14 -1.45 -11.58 9.71
CA LEU A 14 -2.27 -11.63 8.50
C LEU A 14 -3.54 -10.76 8.61
N LEU A 15 -4.05 -10.53 9.82
CA LEU A 15 -5.24 -9.69 10.05
C LEU A 15 -4.92 -8.19 10.12
N SER A 16 -3.66 -7.81 10.26
CA SER A 16 -3.20 -6.42 10.37
C SER A 16 -2.43 -5.93 9.13
N GLY A 17 -2.30 -6.75 8.09
CA GLY A 17 -1.56 -6.44 6.86
C GLY A 17 -2.16 -5.35 5.95
N CYS A 18 -3.28 -4.73 6.31
CA CYS A 18 -3.96 -3.73 5.47
C CYS A 18 -3.44 -2.28 5.61
N LEU A 19 -2.33 -2.04 6.33
CA LEU A 19 -1.86 -0.66 6.56
C LEU A 19 -0.73 -0.22 5.61
N LEU A 20 0.02 -1.16 5.01
CA LEU A 20 1.22 -0.85 4.24
C LEU A 20 1.10 -1.41 2.82
N THR A 21 1.36 -0.56 1.84
CA THR A 21 1.35 -0.94 0.42
C THR A 21 2.67 -0.53 -0.22
N PRO A 22 3.35 -1.39 -1.00
CA PRO A 22 4.54 -0.99 -1.72
C PRO A 22 4.21 -0.06 -2.89
N GLY A 23 5.00 0.99 -3.07
CA GLY A 23 5.00 1.89 -4.24
C GLY A 23 6.08 1.46 -5.23
N LYS A 24 7.04 2.36 -5.53
CA LYS A 24 8.23 2.00 -6.33
C LYS A 24 9.27 1.26 -5.49
N PHE A 25 9.71 0.07 -5.89
CA PHE A 25 10.61 -0.72 -5.05
C PHE A 25 11.64 -1.60 -5.78
N ASN A 26 12.68 -1.99 -5.04
CA ASN A 26 13.52 -3.15 -5.30
C ASN A 26 13.56 -4.02 -4.03
N ALA A 27 13.21 -5.29 -4.17
CA ALA A 27 13.14 -6.27 -3.08
C ALA A 27 13.98 -7.50 -3.44
N GLU A 28 14.86 -7.91 -2.54
CA GLU A 28 15.79 -9.01 -2.74
C GLU A 28 15.72 -9.99 -1.57
N LEU A 29 15.37 -11.25 -1.87
CA LEU A 29 15.40 -12.36 -0.92
C LEU A 29 16.52 -13.32 -1.31
N THR A 30 17.51 -13.48 -0.44
CA THR A 30 18.44 -14.62 -0.56
C THR A 30 17.98 -15.71 0.38
N LEU A 31 17.65 -16.89 -0.14
CA LEU A 31 17.25 -18.05 0.65
C LEU A 31 18.17 -19.22 0.32
N LYS A 32 18.83 -19.77 1.33
CA LYS A 32 19.75 -20.89 1.16
C LYS A 32 19.04 -22.24 1.35
N LYS A 33 19.63 -23.30 0.81
CA LYS A 33 19.15 -24.68 0.94
C LYS A 33 19.07 -25.19 2.38
N ASP A 34 19.81 -24.59 3.32
CA ASP A 34 19.72 -24.89 4.75
C ASP A 34 18.54 -24.17 5.45
N GLY A 35 17.82 -23.32 4.71
CA GLY A 35 16.69 -22.53 5.19
C GLY A 35 17.07 -21.20 5.84
N SER A 36 18.36 -20.84 5.89
CA SER A 36 18.77 -19.48 6.26
C SER A 36 18.42 -18.49 5.15
N PHE A 37 18.04 -17.28 5.54
CA PHE A 37 17.66 -16.25 4.57
C PHE A 37 18.13 -14.86 4.99
N THR A 38 18.27 -13.98 4.01
CA THR A 38 18.40 -12.53 4.18
C THR A 38 17.41 -11.85 3.25
N TYR A 39 16.85 -10.74 3.69
CA TYR A 39 15.92 -9.95 2.88
C TYR A 39 16.37 -8.50 2.89
N HIS A 40 16.37 -7.88 1.73
CA HIS A 40 16.65 -6.47 1.54
C HIS A 40 15.48 -5.83 0.81
N TYR A 41 15.03 -4.68 1.28
CA TYR A 41 14.02 -3.89 0.60
C TYR A 41 14.44 -2.43 0.55
N ALA A 42 14.41 -1.85 -0.63
CA ALA A 42 14.69 -0.46 -0.88
C ALA A 42 13.57 0.12 -1.77
N GLY A 43 12.86 1.11 -1.26
CA GLY A 43 11.80 1.74 -2.04
C GLY A 43 10.65 2.26 -1.21
N GLU A 44 9.61 2.69 -1.90
CA GLU A 44 8.47 3.39 -1.34
C GLU A 44 7.50 2.42 -0.64
N ILE A 45 7.13 2.77 0.59
CA ILE A 45 6.04 2.18 1.35
C ILE A 45 5.03 3.28 1.60
N VAL A 46 3.80 3.04 1.18
CA VAL A 46 2.65 3.90 1.42
C VAL A 46 1.96 3.41 2.68
N LEU A 47 1.85 4.28 3.68
CA LEU A 47 0.96 4.06 4.81
C LEU A 47 -0.46 4.47 4.39
N MET A 48 -1.41 3.54 4.54
CA MET A 48 -2.83 3.81 4.38
C MET A 48 -3.35 4.57 5.61
N THR A 49 -2.98 5.86 5.74
CA THR A 49 -3.52 6.76 6.77
C THR A 49 -4.89 7.30 6.38
N ALA A 50 -5.61 7.98 7.28
CA ALA A 50 -6.84 8.69 6.92
C ALA A 50 -6.61 9.71 5.77
N GLN A 51 -5.40 10.29 5.65
CA GLN A 51 -5.04 11.09 4.47
C GLN A 51 -4.78 10.24 3.24
N GLY A 52 -4.05 9.13 3.36
CA GLY A 52 -3.83 8.21 2.24
C GLY A 52 -5.15 7.63 1.71
N LEU A 53 -6.11 7.36 2.59
CA LEU A 53 -7.47 6.90 2.28
C LEU A 53 -8.37 8.05 1.78
N GLY A 54 -8.23 9.25 2.35
CA GLY A 54 -8.91 10.47 1.90
C GLY A 54 -8.48 10.90 0.50
N GLU A 55 -7.19 10.78 0.18
CA GLU A 55 -6.61 11.05 -1.14
C GLU A 55 -6.76 9.85 -2.13
N MET A 56 -6.94 8.63 -1.63
CA MET A 56 -7.29 7.47 -2.48
C MET A 56 -8.78 7.46 -2.83
N GLY A 57 -9.68 7.96 -1.96
CA GLY A 57 -11.11 8.09 -2.24
C GLY A 57 -11.54 9.38 -2.92
N ALA A 58 -10.78 10.45 -2.71
CA ALA A 58 -10.89 11.67 -3.48
C ALA A 58 -9.53 11.93 -4.11
N GLY A 59 -9.44 11.94 -5.45
CA GLY A 59 -8.24 12.36 -6.18
C GLY A 59 -7.89 13.84 -5.97
N ALA A 60 -7.79 14.29 -4.73
CA ALA A 60 -7.54 15.66 -4.34
C ALA A 60 -6.45 15.64 -3.27
N ALA A 61 -5.23 15.99 -3.71
CA ALA A 61 -4.14 16.41 -2.84
C ALA A 61 -4.71 17.29 -1.72
N ALA A 62 -4.49 16.92 -0.46
CA ALA A 62 -4.81 17.67 0.76
C ALA A 62 -5.61 18.94 0.46
N ALA A 63 -6.90 18.78 0.15
CA ALA A 63 -7.66 19.85 -0.47
C ALA A 63 -7.59 21.08 0.43
N GLU A 64 -6.93 22.12 -0.05
CA GLU A 64 -7.06 23.45 0.53
C GLU A 64 -8.56 23.76 0.59
N ASP A 65 -9.04 24.48 1.61
CA ASP A 65 -10.44 24.90 1.71
C ASP A 65 -10.76 25.89 0.57
N LYS A 66 -10.91 25.35 -0.63
CA LYS A 66 -11.09 26.03 -1.90
C LYS A 66 -12.25 25.36 -2.61
N PHE A 67 -13.20 26.16 -3.05
CA PHE A 67 -14.29 25.71 -3.88
C PHE A 67 -13.75 25.37 -5.27
N ASP A 68 -13.78 24.09 -5.62
CA ASP A 68 -13.45 23.60 -6.96
C ASP A 68 -14.75 23.32 -7.74
N PRO A 69 -15.06 24.09 -8.80
CA PRO A 69 -16.24 23.87 -9.65
C PRO A 69 -16.27 22.52 -10.36
N GLU A 70 -15.11 21.94 -10.69
CA GLU A 70 -15.00 20.68 -11.44
C GLU A 70 -15.31 19.47 -10.55
N MET A 71 -15.18 19.62 -9.23
CA MET A 71 -15.46 18.60 -8.22
C MET A 71 -16.90 18.65 -7.68
N GLN A 72 -17.79 19.43 -8.31
CA GLN A 72 -19.18 19.57 -7.87
C GLN A 72 -20.10 18.58 -8.58
N ASP A 73 -20.74 17.69 -7.83
CA ASP A 73 -21.67 16.70 -8.40
C ASP A 73 -23.05 17.31 -8.71
N CYS A 74 -23.37 17.54 -9.98
CA CYS A 74 -24.72 17.90 -10.40
C CYS A 74 -25.40 16.70 -11.04
N VAL A 75 -26.62 16.39 -10.60
CA VAL A 75 -27.40 15.26 -11.11
C VAL A 75 -28.67 15.76 -11.78
N ASP A 76 -29.12 15.06 -12.82
CA ASP A 76 -30.43 15.33 -13.41
C ASP A 76 -31.56 14.90 -12.49
N GLN A 77 -32.68 15.63 -12.55
CA GLN A 77 -33.87 15.26 -11.78
C GLN A 77 -34.39 13.91 -12.26
N GLN A 78 -34.73 13.03 -11.32
CA GLN A 78 -35.29 11.71 -11.60
C GLN A 78 -36.46 11.82 -12.57
N THR A 79 -36.29 11.22 -13.76
CA THR A 79 -37.44 10.91 -14.60
C THR A 79 -38.10 9.64 -14.06
N PRO A 80 -39.43 9.45 -14.20
CA PRO A 80 -40.11 8.25 -13.71
C PRO A 80 -39.57 6.91 -14.25
N ASP A 81 -38.73 6.94 -15.30
CA ASP A 81 -38.19 5.79 -16.02
C ASP A 81 -36.70 5.49 -15.72
N SER A 82 -36.04 6.27 -14.88
CA SER A 82 -34.60 6.13 -14.59
C SER A 82 -34.34 5.94 -13.09
N SER A 83 -33.93 4.74 -12.69
CA SER A 83 -33.69 4.34 -11.30
C SER A 83 -32.40 4.90 -10.69
N GLU A 84 -31.52 5.51 -11.49
CA GLU A 84 -30.24 6.06 -11.01
C GLU A 84 -30.04 7.51 -11.51
N PRO A 85 -29.68 8.45 -10.62
CA PRO A 85 -29.37 9.82 -11.00
C PRO A 85 -28.11 9.85 -11.88
N THR A 86 -28.20 10.45 -13.06
CA THR A 86 -27.07 10.61 -13.98
C THR A 86 -26.26 11.84 -13.61
N ALA A 87 -24.97 11.65 -13.34
CA ALA A 87 -24.04 12.75 -13.13
C ALA A 87 -23.85 13.55 -14.42
N ARG A 88 -23.92 14.88 -14.31
CA ARG A 88 -23.71 15.83 -15.40
C ARG A 88 -22.91 17.04 -14.93
N GLU A 89 -22.41 17.81 -15.89
CA GLU A 89 -21.77 19.09 -15.62
C GLU A 89 -22.77 20.08 -14.98
N CYS A 90 -22.29 20.83 -13.99
CA CYS A 90 -23.08 21.84 -13.32
C CYS A 90 -23.28 23.07 -14.22
N THR A 91 -24.50 23.62 -14.22
CA THR A 91 -24.76 24.92 -14.85
C THR A 91 -24.16 26.06 -14.02
N PRO A 92 -23.87 27.23 -14.62
CA PRO A 92 -23.31 28.37 -13.88
C PRO A 92 -24.17 28.83 -12.68
N ALA A 93 -25.50 28.74 -12.79
CA ALA A 93 -26.41 29.12 -11.71
C ALA A 93 -26.37 28.13 -10.53
N GLU A 94 -26.22 26.84 -10.81
CA GLU A 94 -26.05 25.80 -9.79
C GLU A 94 -24.70 25.94 -9.08
N LEU A 95 -23.63 26.22 -9.84
CA LEU A 95 -22.31 26.49 -9.27
C LEU A 95 -22.31 27.71 -8.34
N GLU A 96 -23.05 28.77 -8.69
CA GLU A 96 -23.18 29.95 -7.81
C GLU A 96 -23.90 29.59 -6.51
N THR A 97 -24.96 28.78 -6.59
CA THR A 97 -25.70 28.31 -5.41
C THR A 97 -24.80 27.46 -4.51
N LYS A 98 -24.11 26.48 -5.09
CA LYS A 98 -23.15 25.63 -4.38
C LYS A 98 -22.00 26.42 -3.78
N ARG A 99 -21.50 27.46 -4.46
CA ARG A 99 -20.48 28.35 -3.91
C ARG A 99 -21.01 29.13 -2.68
N LYS A 100 -22.25 29.63 -2.74
CA LYS A 100 -22.87 30.31 -1.59
C LYS A 100 -23.05 29.36 -0.41
N GLU A 101 -23.49 28.14 -0.66
CA GLU A 101 -23.62 27.10 0.37
C GLU A 101 -22.25 26.69 0.94
N TRP A 102 -21.22 26.55 0.09
CA TRP A 102 -19.85 26.26 0.49
C TRP A 102 -19.29 27.31 1.46
N GLU A 103 -19.49 28.60 1.13
CA GLU A 103 -19.06 29.71 1.99
C GLU A 103 -19.90 29.79 3.28
N ALA A 104 -21.22 29.58 3.20
CA ALA A 104 -22.10 29.56 4.37
C ALA A 104 -21.73 28.44 5.35
N ASN A 105 -21.33 27.28 4.83
CA ASN A 105 -20.93 26.11 5.61
C ASN A 105 -19.44 26.12 6.01
N LYS A 106 -18.69 27.20 5.74
CA LYS A 106 -17.25 27.27 6.04
C LYS A 106 -16.93 26.99 7.50
N ALA A 107 -17.70 27.54 8.44
CA ALA A 107 -17.50 27.32 9.86
C ALA A 107 -17.76 25.86 10.26
N THR A 108 -18.81 25.24 9.70
CA THR A 108 -19.13 23.82 9.91
C THR A 108 -18.01 22.93 9.40
N ARG A 109 -17.55 23.15 8.15
CA ARG A 109 -16.47 22.38 7.52
C ARG A 109 -15.15 22.52 8.30
N ALA A 110 -14.86 23.70 8.82
CA ALA A 110 -13.70 23.93 9.68
C ALA A 110 -13.81 23.16 11.02
N ALA A 111 -14.99 23.10 11.62
CA ALA A 111 -15.24 22.35 12.84
C ALA A 111 -15.16 20.83 12.61
N GLU A 112 -15.74 20.33 11.52
CA GLU A 112 -15.68 18.92 11.11
C GLU A 112 -14.25 18.48 10.84
N LYS A 113 -13.48 19.26 10.07
CA LYS A 113 -12.05 19.00 9.82
C LYS A 113 -11.25 18.90 11.11
N LYS A 114 -11.49 19.82 12.06
CA LYS A 114 -10.82 19.80 13.36
C LYS A 114 -11.18 18.53 14.15
N ALA A 115 -12.44 18.13 14.16
CA ALA A 115 -12.88 16.90 14.83
C ALA A 115 -12.29 15.64 14.17
N GLU A 116 -12.17 15.64 12.84
CA GLU A 116 -11.52 14.57 12.08
C GLU A 116 -10.02 14.47 12.38
N ASP A 117 -9.32 15.60 12.42
CA ASP A 117 -7.90 15.67 12.79
C ASP A 117 -7.67 15.16 14.22
N GLU A 118 -8.54 15.55 15.17
CA GLU A 118 -8.51 15.06 16.56
C GLU A 118 -8.76 13.55 16.65
N ARG A 119 -9.73 13.03 15.88
CA ARG A 119 -10.03 11.59 15.80
C ARG A 119 -8.87 10.82 15.20
N THR A 120 -8.27 11.34 14.13
CA THR A 120 -7.10 10.74 13.48
C THR A 120 -5.93 10.70 14.44
N ARG A 121 -5.64 11.82 15.11
CA ARG A 121 -4.61 11.89 16.15
C ARG A 121 -4.86 10.85 17.25
N ALA A 122 -6.09 10.70 17.73
CA ALA A 122 -6.43 9.69 18.73
C ALA A 122 -6.19 8.25 18.23
N MET A 123 -6.53 7.95 16.97
CA MET A 123 -6.29 6.64 16.35
C MET A 123 -4.80 6.31 16.21
N PHE A 124 -3.96 7.30 15.92
CA PHE A 124 -2.51 7.17 15.80
C PHE A 124 -1.76 7.45 17.11
N GLY A 125 -2.42 7.26 18.26
CA GLY A 125 -1.77 7.31 19.57
C GLY A 125 -1.27 8.70 19.98
N GLY A 126 -1.95 9.76 19.53
CA GLY A 126 -1.58 11.15 19.81
C GLY A 126 -0.69 11.78 18.73
N MET A 127 -0.26 11.02 17.73
CA MET A 127 0.61 11.53 16.66
C MET A 127 -0.19 12.24 15.56
N ASP A 128 0.35 13.37 15.12
CA ASP A 128 -0.17 14.10 13.96
C ASP A 128 0.44 13.55 12.67
N VAL A 129 -0.28 12.67 12.00
CA VAL A 129 0.22 12.05 10.75
C VAL A 129 0.13 12.99 9.55
N ASN A 130 -0.53 14.16 9.70
CA ASN A 130 -0.56 15.23 8.70
C ASN A 130 0.68 16.15 8.76
N ASP A 131 1.34 16.26 9.92
CA ASP A 131 2.47 17.18 10.11
C ASP A 131 3.78 16.55 9.60
N PRO A 132 4.44 17.14 8.59
CA PRO A 132 5.69 16.61 8.05
C PRO A 132 6.79 16.46 9.12
N LYS A 133 6.86 17.36 10.10
CA LYS A 133 7.89 17.30 11.15
C LYS A 133 7.67 16.11 12.10
N THR A 134 6.42 15.86 12.47
CA THR A 134 6.06 14.68 13.25
C THR A 134 6.44 13.39 12.51
N MET A 135 6.21 13.34 11.20
CA MET A 135 6.60 12.19 10.38
C MET A 135 8.11 12.06 10.16
N ASP A 136 8.85 13.17 10.06
CA ASP A 136 10.30 13.16 10.01
C ASP A 136 10.92 12.67 11.33
N GLU A 137 10.36 13.08 12.47
CA GLU A 137 10.79 12.57 13.76
C GLU A 137 10.48 11.07 13.90
N PHE A 138 9.31 10.64 13.45
CA PHE A 138 8.95 9.22 13.41
C PHE A 138 9.93 8.41 12.55
N ALA A 139 10.25 8.88 11.34
CA ALA A 139 11.25 8.28 10.46
C ALA A 139 12.63 8.18 11.14
N ARG A 140 13.08 9.26 11.78
CA ARG A 140 14.35 9.30 12.52
C ARG A 140 14.37 8.27 13.67
N ARG A 141 13.26 8.10 14.39
CA ARG A 141 13.16 7.10 15.47
C ARG A 141 13.25 5.68 14.93
N LEU A 142 12.62 5.38 13.78
CA LEU A 142 12.71 4.07 13.13
C LEU A 142 14.15 3.70 12.75
N GLN A 143 14.95 4.68 12.28
CA GLN A 143 16.36 4.45 11.95
C GLN A 143 17.23 4.10 13.16
N GLY A 144 16.74 4.25 14.39
CA GLY A 144 17.44 3.82 15.60
C GLY A 144 17.43 2.30 15.83
N TYR A 145 16.60 1.55 15.10
CA TYR A 145 16.46 0.10 15.26
C TYR A 145 17.31 -0.68 14.25
N GLU A 146 17.83 -1.83 14.66
CA GLU A 146 18.59 -2.72 13.78
C GLU A 146 17.73 -3.13 12.57
N GLY A 147 18.35 -3.15 11.40
CA GLY A 147 17.70 -3.48 10.14
C GLY A 147 17.09 -2.30 9.41
N TRP A 148 16.86 -1.14 10.05
CA TRP A 148 16.48 0.10 9.36
C TRP A 148 17.73 0.89 8.96
N LYS A 149 18.09 0.89 7.67
CA LYS A 149 19.30 1.57 7.17
C LYS A 149 19.05 3.03 6.84
N ARG A 150 17.89 3.31 6.24
CA ARG A 150 17.46 4.65 5.85
C ARG A 150 15.95 4.72 5.93
N VAL A 151 15.40 5.84 6.38
CA VAL A 151 13.97 6.13 6.28
C VAL A 151 13.84 7.60 5.89
N VAL A 152 13.23 7.87 4.74
CA VAL A 152 12.96 9.23 4.26
C VAL A 152 11.45 9.38 4.09
N HIS A 153 10.86 10.38 4.72
CA HIS A 153 9.48 10.75 4.47
C HIS A 153 9.41 11.58 3.18
N LYS A 154 8.57 11.15 2.23
CA LYS A 154 8.35 11.83 0.94
C LYS A 154 7.08 12.70 0.93
N GLY A 155 6.39 12.81 2.07
CA GLY A 155 5.07 13.43 2.17
C GLY A 155 3.94 12.46 1.82
N LYS A 156 2.69 12.86 2.11
CA LYS A 156 1.46 12.13 1.72
C LYS A 156 1.43 10.67 2.17
N GLY A 157 1.98 10.39 3.35
CA GLY A 157 2.06 9.02 3.90
C GLY A 157 3.06 8.10 3.18
N VAL A 158 3.88 8.61 2.25
CA VAL A 158 4.90 7.84 1.55
C VAL A 158 6.23 7.92 2.29
N PHE A 159 6.80 6.76 2.57
CA PHE A 159 8.15 6.60 3.12
C PHE A 159 9.01 5.86 2.12
N ASP A 160 10.27 6.24 1.98
CA ASP A 160 11.26 5.57 1.15
C ASP A 160 12.36 4.97 2.03
N PRO A 161 12.09 3.81 2.66
CA PRO A 161 13.08 3.17 3.49
C PRO A 161 14.03 2.24 2.71
N THR A 162 15.15 1.96 3.37
CA THR A 162 16.05 0.85 3.05
C THR A 162 16.15 -0.01 4.29
N ILE A 163 15.78 -1.29 4.18
CA ILE A 163 15.68 -2.21 5.31
C ILE A 163 16.25 -3.60 5.03
N ASP A 164 16.64 -4.30 6.11
CA ASP A 164 17.23 -5.64 6.08
C ASP A 164 16.45 -6.68 6.92
N PHE A 165 15.13 -6.55 6.98
CA PHE A 165 14.23 -7.51 7.64
C PHE A 165 12.96 -7.71 6.82
N ILE A 166 12.27 -8.83 6.98
CA ILE A 166 11.04 -9.10 6.23
C ILE A 166 9.92 -8.15 6.68
N ILE A 167 9.40 -7.37 5.74
CA ILE A 167 8.11 -6.68 5.83
C ILE A 167 7.01 -7.66 5.35
N PRO A 168 5.76 -7.55 5.84
CA PRO A 168 4.60 -8.33 5.39
C PRO A 168 4.20 -8.12 3.90
N PHE A 169 5.14 -7.90 3.00
CA PHE A 169 4.95 -7.94 1.55
C PHE A 169 5.27 -9.31 0.95
N VAL A 170 6.17 -10.05 1.59
CA VAL A 170 6.63 -11.37 1.17
C VAL A 170 6.40 -12.38 2.28
N GLU A 171 5.72 -13.47 1.94
CA GLU A 171 5.51 -14.63 2.78
C GLU A 171 6.53 -15.72 2.42
N VAL A 172 7.28 -16.19 3.41
CA VAL A 172 8.23 -17.30 3.26
C VAL A 172 7.81 -18.42 4.22
N ASN A 173 7.08 -19.40 3.69
CA ASN A 173 6.46 -20.46 4.49
C ASN A 173 7.19 -21.78 4.29
N ARG A 174 7.67 -22.39 5.38
CA ARG A 174 8.16 -23.77 5.34
C ARG A 174 6.97 -24.72 5.22
N ALA A 175 6.88 -25.42 4.10
CA ALA A 175 5.89 -26.45 3.82
C ALA A 175 6.41 -27.84 4.21
N VAL A 176 5.50 -28.82 4.22
CA VAL A 176 5.83 -30.22 4.47
C VAL A 176 6.85 -30.75 3.45
N GLY A 177 7.71 -31.68 3.90
CA GLY A 177 8.71 -32.31 3.05
C GLY A 177 9.92 -31.44 2.72
N ASN A 178 10.39 -30.60 3.65
CA ASN A 178 11.52 -29.69 3.46
C ASN A 178 11.34 -28.71 2.30
N LYS A 179 10.10 -28.32 2.02
CA LYS A 179 9.80 -27.33 0.98
C LYS A 179 9.67 -25.95 1.60
N VAL A 180 9.96 -24.92 0.83
CA VAL A 180 9.66 -23.53 1.18
C VAL A 180 8.85 -22.92 0.05
N ARG A 181 7.68 -22.38 0.39
CA ARG A 181 6.84 -21.60 -0.50
C ARG A 181 7.13 -20.12 -0.26
N ILE A 182 7.43 -19.41 -1.33
CA ILE A 182 7.58 -17.96 -1.37
C ILE A 182 6.37 -17.41 -2.10
N ASN A 183 5.62 -16.51 -1.47
CA ASN A 183 4.57 -15.73 -2.10
C ASN A 183 4.82 -14.25 -1.82
N ALA A 184 4.56 -13.37 -2.78
CA ALA A 184 4.62 -11.92 -2.54
C ALA A 184 3.29 -11.24 -2.87
N PRO A 185 2.23 -11.43 -2.06
CA PRO A 185 0.89 -10.95 -2.38
C PRO A 185 0.79 -9.42 -2.45
N ALA A 186 1.62 -8.68 -1.71
CA ALA A 186 1.60 -7.22 -1.75
C ALA A 186 2.20 -6.63 -3.04
N PHE A 187 2.86 -7.43 -3.88
CA PHE A 187 3.41 -7.00 -5.16
C PHE A 187 2.43 -7.11 -6.32
N VAL A 188 1.15 -7.39 -6.05
CA VAL A 188 0.07 -7.23 -7.01
C VAL A 188 -1.11 -6.55 -6.34
N GLN A 189 -1.96 -5.90 -7.13
CA GLN A 189 -3.26 -5.52 -6.62
C GLN A 189 -4.12 -6.78 -6.48
N GLY A 190 -4.46 -7.12 -5.24
CA GLY A 190 -5.52 -8.08 -5.00
C GLY A 190 -6.84 -7.52 -5.53
N SER A 191 -7.51 -8.29 -6.39
CA SER A 191 -8.98 -8.26 -6.51
C SER A 191 -9.68 -8.44 -5.15
N ASP A 192 -8.93 -8.96 -4.17
CA ASP A 192 -9.25 -9.16 -2.76
C ASP A 192 -8.43 -8.27 -1.83
N SER A 193 -7.95 -7.10 -2.30
CA SER A 193 -7.43 -6.09 -1.37
C SER A 193 -8.49 -5.82 -0.31
N GLY A 194 -8.13 -5.85 0.97
CA GLY A 194 -9.05 -5.59 2.08
C GLY A 194 -9.81 -4.27 1.93
N LEU A 195 -9.33 -3.37 1.07
CA LEU A 195 -10.00 -2.18 0.60
C LEU A 195 -11.35 -2.47 -0.09
N LYS A 196 -11.50 -3.53 -0.89
CA LYS A 196 -12.80 -3.90 -1.49
C LYS A 196 -13.78 -4.47 -0.46
N ALA A 197 -13.27 -5.19 0.55
CA ALA A 197 -14.07 -5.68 1.67
C ALA A 197 -14.49 -4.55 2.63
N LEU A 198 -13.63 -3.55 2.85
CA LEU A 198 -13.96 -2.34 3.60
C LEU A 198 -14.90 -1.42 2.79
N ALA A 199 -14.66 -1.26 1.49
CA ALA A 199 -15.47 -0.45 0.58
C ALA A 199 -16.87 -1.04 0.39
N GLY A 200 -17.01 -2.36 0.38
CA GLY A 200 -18.30 -3.05 0.36
C GLY A 200 -19.17 -2.76 1.60
N ASN A 201 -18.54 -2.41 2.74
CA ASN A 201 -19.24 -2.05 3.97
C ASN A 201 -19.42 -0.53 4.18
N ALA A 202 -18.65 0.32 3.49
CA ALA A 202 -18.68 1.77 3.66
C ALA A 202 -19.65 2.51 2.72
N GLY A 203 -20.27 1.81 1.77
CA GLY A 203 -21.43 2.31 1.00
C GLY A 203 -21.22 3.58 0.16
N SER A 204 -19.99 4.08 0.04
CA SER A 204 -19.73 5.37 -0.62
C SER A 204 -18.28 5.44 -1.12
N MET A 205 -18.09 5.04 -2.38
CA MET A 205 -16.94 5.44 -3.20
C MET A 205 -17.41 5.66 -4.63
N PRO A 206 -17.03 6.77 -5.27
CA PRO A 206 -17.19 6.94 -6.71
C PRO A 206 -16.43 5.83 -7.45
N THR A 207 -17.02 5.29 -8.52
CA THR A 207 -16.33 4.41 -9.46
C THR A 207 -15.17 5.16 -10.10
N GLY A 208 -13.95 5.00 -9.57
CA GLY A 208 -12.74 5.67 -10.08
C GLY A 208 -11.61 5.86 -9.06
N ALA A 209 -11.88 5.69 -7.76
CA ALA A 209 -10.89 5.79 -6.67
C ALA A 209 -9.71 4.77 -6.73
N GLY A 210 -9.73 3.84 -7.69
CA GLY A 210 -8.66 2.85 -7.88
C GLY A 210 -7.45 3.34 -8.68
N ASP A 211 -7.52 4.52 -9.31
CA ASP A 211 -6.51 5.00 -10.26
C ASP A 211 -5.48 5.99 -9.68
N SER A 212 -5.72 6.57 -8.50
CA SER A 212 -4.78 7.49 -7.83
C SER A 212 -3.90 6.84 -6.75
N ALA A 213 -4.21 5.62 -6.33
CA ALA A 213 -3.42 4.87 -5.35
C ALA A 213 -2.06 4.45 -5.94
N PRO A 214 -0.91 4.77 -5.31
CA PRO A 214 0.39 4.29 -5.77
C PRO A 214 0.36 2.76 -5.86
N ARG A 215 0.61 2.24 -7.07
CA ARG A 215 0.60 0.80 -7.33
C ARG A 215 2.01 0.24 -7.15
N PRO A 216 2.13 -1.01 -6.68
CA PRO A 216 3.41 -1.69 -6.65
C PRO A 216 4.06 -1.66 -8.04
N GLN A 217 5.27 -1.13 -8.11
CA GLN A 217 6.05 -1.08 -9.34
C GLN A 217 7.52 -1.29 -8.99
N GLY A 218 8.16 -2.31 -9.53
CA GLY A 218 9.50 -2.63 -9.07
C GLY A 218 10.04 -3.95 -9.56
N THR A 219 11.02 -4.43 -8.83
CA THR A 219 11.60 -5.76 -9.06
C THR A 219 11.63 -6.52 -7.75
N PHE A 220 11.19 -7.78 -7.81
CA PHE A 220 11.41 -8.74 -6.74
C PHE A 220 12.36 -9.82 -7.25
N THR A 221 13.43 -10.07 -6.51
CA THR A 221 14.45 -11.06 -6.86
C THR A 221 14.61 -12.07 -5.74
N VAL A 222 14.62 -13.36 -6.10
CA VAL A 222 14.99 -14.45 -5.20
C VAL A 222 16.30 -15.07 -5.68
N THR A 223 17.33 -15.06 -4.83
CA THR A 223 18.59 -15.77 -5.06
C THR A 223 18.66 -17.00 -4.16
N THR A 224 18.96 -18.18 -4.71
CA THR A 224 18.92 -19.43 -3.95
C THR A 224 19.88 -20.50 -4.46
N ASP A 225 20.49 -21.29 -3.55
CA ASP A 225 21.19 -22.54 -3.88
C ASP A 225 20.33 -23.79 -3.60
N ALA A 226 19.06 -23.60 -3.21
CA ALA A 226 18.06 -24.65 -3.11
C ALA A 226 17.55 -25.05 -4.50
N GLU A 227 16.99 -26.25 -4.61
CA GLU A 227 16.39 -26.70 -5.85
C GLU A 227 15.06 -25.96 -6.09
N VAL A 228 14.89 -25.38 -7.28
CA VAL A 228 13.66 -24.71 -7.69
C VAL A 228 12.69 -25.75 -8.23
N LEU A 229 11.61 -26.04 -7.50
CA LEU A 229 10.58 -26.98 -7.93
C LEU A 229 9.58 -26.32 -8.88
N THR A 230 9.07 -25.14 -8.51
CA THR A 230 8.16 -24.35 -9.34
C THR A 230 8.44 -22.85 -9.16
N ASN A 231 8.12 -22.06 -10.17
CA ASN A 231 8.09 -20.61 -10.11
C ASN A 231 7.18 -20.06 -11.22
N ASN A 232 6.81 -18.79 -11.14
CA ASN A 232 6.07 -18.09 -12.18
C ASN A 232 6.82 -16.87 -12.74
N THR A 233 8.16 -16.89 -12.76
CA THR A 233 8.92 -15.84 -13.46
C THR A 233 8.68 -15.95 -14.97
N GLN A 234 8.80 -14.83 -15.68
CA GLN A 234 8.62 -14.80 -17.14
C GLN A 234 9.71 -15.61 -17.86
N ASP A 235 10.97 -15.42 -17.47
CA ASP A 235 12.14 -16.01 -18.15
C ASP A 235 12.65 -17.30 -17.49
N GLY A 236 11.99 -17.76 -16.42
CA GLY A 236 12.45 -18.89 -15.61
C GLY A 236 13.68 -18.57 -14.74
N PRO A 237 14.34 -19.60 -14.16
CA PRO A 237 15.51 -19.41 -13.30
C PRO A 237 16.79 -19.15 -14.10
N ALA A 238 17.44 -18.01 -13.84
CA ALA A 238 18.75 -17.65 -14.40
C ALA A 238 19.91 -18.18 -13.54
N PRO A 239 21.11 -18.43 -14.10
CA PRO A 239 22.30 -18.72 -13.31
C PRO A 239 22.76 -17.50 -12.50
N GLY A 240 23.11 -17.71 -11.23
CA GLY A 240 23.68 -16.70 -10.34
C GLY A 240 25.11 -17.04 -9.88
N ALA A 241 25.71 -16.16 -9.08
CA ALA A 241 27.04 -16.37 -8.52
C ALA A 241 27.07 -17.57 -7.55
N GLY A 242 28.22 -18.25 -7.45
CA GLY A 242 28.41 -19.31 -6.46
C GLY A 242 27.50 -20.53 -6.64
N GLY A 243 27.01 -20.80 -7.86
CA GLY A 243 26.12 -21.93 -8.16
C GLY A 243 24.66 -21.69 -7.76
N THR A 244 24.29 -20.45 -7.44
CA THR A 244 22.90 -20.07 -7.15
C THR A 244 22.06 -19.97 -8.41
N ARG A 245 20.74 -19.92 -8.23
CA ARG A 245 19.73 -19.56 -9.21
C ARG A 245 19.11 -18.23 -8.81
N VAL A 246 18.79 -17.43 -9.81
CA VAL A 246 18.13 -16.13 -9.65
C VAL A 246 16.76 -16.19 -10.32
N LEU A 247 15.72 -15.93 -9.54
CA LEU A 247 14.34 -15.75 -9.99
C LEU A 247 14.05 -14.25 -9.94
N THR A 248 13.60 -13.67 -11.05
CA THR A 248 13.31 -12.22 -11.13
C THR A 248 11.89 -12.00 -11.62
N TRP A 249 11.13 -11.21 -10.86
CA TRP A 249 9.83 -10.69 -11.24
C TRP A 249 9.94 -9.19 -11.45
N VAL A 250 9.64 -8.74 -12.66
CA VAL A 250 9.36 -7.32 -12.91
C VAL A 250 7.89 -7.11 -12.57
N VAL A 251 7.63 -6.22 -11.63
CA VAL A 251 6.30 -5.92 -11.09
C VAL A 251 5.85 -4.58 -11.64
N GLY A 252 4.67 -4.56 -12.23
CA GLY A 252 4.04 -3.41 -12.81
C GLY A 252 2.60 -3.19 -12.31
N PRO A 253 2.05 -1.99 -12.55
CA PRO A 253 0.74 -1.57 -12.07
C PRO A 253 -0.45 -2.36 -12.65
N LEU A 254 -0.20 -3.23 -13.64
CA LEU A 254 -1.20 -4.05 -14.34
C LEU A 254 -1.05 -5.54 -14.04
N ASP A 255 -0.06 -5.94 -13.24
CA ASP A 255 0.17 -7.35 -12.97
C ASP A 255 -0.91 -7.94 -12.06
N ALA A 256 -1.53 -9.02 -12.53
CA ALA A 256 -2.56 -9.75 -11.80
C ALA A 256 -2.03 -11.00 -11.07
N LYS A 257 -0.81 -11.45 -11.38
CA LYS A 257 -0.21 -12.66 -10.79
C LYS A 257 0.84 -12.28 -9.77
N LYS A 258 0.62 -12.64 -8.51
CA LYS A 258 1.63 -12.44 -7.46
C LYS A 258 2.89 -13.25 -7.76
N PRO A 259 4.10 -12.74 -7.45
CA PRO A 259 5.31 -13.55 -7.48
C PRO A 259 5.20 -14.77 -6.58
N GLU A 260 5.50 -15.95 -7.14
CA GLU A 260 5.40 -17.24 -6.44
C GLU A 260 6.54 -18.18 -6.83
N ALA A 261 7.10 -18.86 -5.83
CA ALA A 261 8.05 -19.95 -6.04
C ALA A 261 7.91 -21.04 -4.97
N LEU A 262 8.26 -22.27 -5.35
CA LEU A 262 8.41 -23.40 -4.44
C LEU A 262 9.81 -23.95 -4.56
N LEU A 263 10.50 -24.04 -3.43
CA LEU A 263 11.88 -24.49 -3.35
C LEU A 263 11.99 -25.74 -2.47
N GLN A 264 12.91 -26.63 -2.81
CA GLN A 264 13.26 -27.80 -2.02
C GLN A 264 14.56 -27.53 -1.25
N LEU A 265 14.47 -27.53 0.07
CA LEU A 265 15.61 -27.44 0.98
C LEU A 265 16.30 -28.81 1.12
N ARG A 266 17.55 -28.78 1.58
CA ARG A 266 18.36 -29.95 1.92
C ARG A 266 18.57 -30.10 3.42
#